data_AF-A0A962TKV9-F1
#
_entry.id   AF-A0A962TKV9-F1
#
_cell.length_a   1.000
_cell.length_b   1.000
_cell.length_c   1.000
_cell.angle_alpha   90.00
_cell.angle_beta   90.00
_cell.angle_gamma   90.00
#
_symmetry.space_group_name_H-M   'P 1'
#
loop_
_entity.id
_entity.type
_entity.pdbx_description
1 polymer ?
#
loop_
_entity_poly.entity_id
_entity_poly.type
_entity_poly.pdbx_seq_one_letter_code
_entity_poly.pdbx_strand_id
1 'polypeptide(L)'
;MASSAPSDQGVAPLWQYVAVTDYCPPAVTVEHTVRTGLSAFWQHFCTKEPPPETPFKTEEELQSIPGILLERIAPAPDGQRAALALDEALTAWLDSVQMDQPVVLVLHPPYGMHGDILKAWAGLHEWRVLPPPTTGQIFRRETDWIMSGSANLTSWVLPNLERCYLRHAHGLTLVRRLLDQACSGALGRGVIGCDSWAWAFLRRAWSGATPPLLILQSFDQHRLARWFQSFASKSGISDLIFRQADNGDYVLPPPTDTQNESANISDFLQQLAAYSRGIPGIAHAIWRASLRTAPDELPKDASTAKESTYQPTTLWITPWRRFKRPAPTTDLLRQHAFILHTLLLHNGLSAEWLSQLLPASSQPSPATLYRLESAGLIKQQRNGFWKISPLGYPAIRLFLKSEGYLTDDL
;
A
#
# COMPACT_ATOMS: atom_id res chain seq x y z
N MET A 1 26.54 -38.59 11.39
CA MET A 1 26.86 -37.19 11.75
C MET A 1 25.91 -36.31 10.97
N ALA A 2 24.80 -35.92 11.60
CA ALA A 2 23.79 -35.07 11.00
C ALA A 2 24.23 -33.60 11.15
N SER A 3 24.44 -32.92 10.02
CA SER A 3 24.72 -31.49 10.00
C SER A 3 23.43 -30.73 10.28
N SER A 4 23.43 -30.00 11.38
CA SER A 4 22.37 -29.13 11.86
C SER A 4 22.12 -27.98 10.87
N ALA A 5 20.86 -27.83 10.45
CA ALA A 5 20.38 -26.63 9.77
C ALA A 5 20.60 -25.41 10.69
N PRO A 6 20.96 -24.24 10.13
CA PRO A 6 21.14 -23.03 10.93
C PRO A 6 19.80 -22.58 11.51
N SER A 7 19.81 -22.31 12.80
CA SER A 7 18.70 -21.76 13.57
C SER A 7 18.26 -20.40 13.03
N ASP A 8 16.98 -20.27 12.68
CA ASP A 8 16.30 -19.09 12.15
C ASP A 8 16.01 -18.03 13.25
N GLN A 9 17.01 -17.73 14.10
CA GLN A 9 16.89 -16.78 15.20
C GLN A 9 17.37 -15.39 14.75
N GLY A 10 16.43 -14.46 14.51
CA GLY A 10 16.71 -13.02 14.44
C GLY A 10 16.05 -12.23 13.30
N VAL A 11 15.37 -12.88 12.35
CA VAL A 11 14.76 -12.16 11.23
C VAL A 11 13.33 -11.74 11.59
N ALA A 12 13.06 -10.43 11.56
CA ALA A 12 11.71 -9.91 11.83
C ALA A 12 10.66 -10.55 10.89
N PRO A 13 9.44 -10.87 11.37
CA PRO A 13 8.41 -11.47 10.53
C PRO A 13 8.04 -10.54 9.37
N LEU A 14 7.67 -11.08 8.21
CA LEU A 14 7.37 -10.26 7.03
C LEU A 14 6.17 -9.32 7.27
N TRP A 15 5.08 -9.90 7.77
CA TRP A 15 3.87 -9.19 8.17
C TRP A 15 3.90 -9.07 9.69
N GLN A 16 3.87 -7.84 10.20
CA GLN A 16 3.92 -7.59 11.63
C GLN A 16 2.99 -6.44 11.97
N TYR A 17 2.03 -6.67 12.86
CA TYR A 17 1.23 -5.59 13.42
C TYR A 17 1.90 -5.06 14.67
N VAL A 18 1.90 -3.74 14.80
CA VAL A 18 2.47 -3.01 15.93
C VAL A 18 1.45 -1.97 16.40
N ALA A 19 1.60 -1.50 17.63
CA ALA A 19 0.88 -0.30 18.04
C ALA A 19 1.31 0.89 17.16
N VAL A 20 0.41 1.83 16.91
CA VAL A 20 0.71 3.00 16.06
C VAL A 20 1.88 3.83 16.58
N THR A 21 2.12 3.85 17.89
CA THR A 21 3.27 4.52 18.52
C THR A 21 4.61 3.90 18.14
N ASP A 22 4.60 2.63 17.74
CA ASP A 22 5.79 1.83 17.42
C ASP A 22 5.97 1.68 15.89
N TYR A 23 5.14 2.40 15.11
CA TYR A 23 5.27 2.44 13.67
C TYR A 23 6.55 3.18 13.28
N CYS A 24 7.38 2.52 12.49
CA CYS A 24 8.65 3.04 12.02
C CYS A 24 8.59 3.15 10.50
N PRO A 25 8.53 4.35 9.90
CA PRO A 25 8.66 4.50 8.46
C PRO A 25 10.08 4.09 8.02
N PRO A 26 10.28 3.61 6.78
CA PRO A 26 11.60 3.22 6.33
C PRO A 26 12.56 4.40 6.39
N ALA A 27 13.80 4.13 6.83
CA ALA A 27 14.83 5.15 6.93
C ALA A 27 15.01 5.82 5.56
N VAL A 28 14.82 7.13 5.52
CA VAL A 28 15.30 7.96 4.42
C VAL A 28 16.83 7.93 4.51
N THR A 29 17.53 7.73 3.40
CA THR A 29 18.99 7.75 3.36
C THR A 29 19.49 9.02 4.09
N VAL A 30 20.30 8.79 5.13
CA VAL A 30 20.69 9.77 6.14
C VAL A 30 21.56 10.85 5.51
N GLU A 31 20.94 11.96 5.08
CA GLU A 31 21.56 13.30 5.01
C GLU A 31 20.58 14.47 4.82
N HIS A 32 19.27 14.26 4.61
CA HIS A 32 18.38 15.36 4.20
C HIS A 32 17.33 15.76 5.25
N THR A 33 17.80 16.36 6.35
CA THR A 33 16.94 17.19 7.21
C THR A 33 17.28 18.67 7.00
N VAL A 34 17.00 19.22 5.81
CA VAL A 34 16.93 20.69 5.64
C VAL A 34 15.81 21.08 4.69
N ARG A 35 15.08 22.09 5.16
CA ARG A 35 14.03 22.90 4.57
C ARG A 35 14.34 23.34 3.13
N THR A 36 14.05 22.50 2.13
CA THR A 36 14.26 22.89 0.72
C THR A 36 13.17 22.29 -0.18
N GLY A 37 12.71 23.09 -1.14
CA GLY A 37 11.47 22.92 -1.90
C GLY A 37 11.29 21.60 -2.65
N LEU A 38 10.05 21.35 -3.07
CA LEU A 38 9.51 20.11 -3.64
C LEU A 38 10.38 19.46 -4.74
N SER A 39 11.11 20.24 -5.55
CA SER A 39 12.01 19.72 -6.59
C SER A 39 13.36 19.21 -6.04
N ALA A 40 13.90 19.86 -5.02
CA ALA A 40 15.20 19.52 -4.43
C ALA A 40 15.15 18.23 -3.61
N PHE A 41 14.01 17.95 -2.97
CA PHE A 41 13.76 16.69 -2.26
C PHE A 41 13.80 15.49 -3.22
N TRP A 42 13.23 15.61 -4.42
CA TRP A 42 13.22 14.52 -5.40
C TRP A 42 14.51 14.39 -6.20
N GLN A 43 15.21 15.49 -6.46
CA GLN A 43 16.53 15.46 -7.10
C GLN A 43 17.59 14.77 -6.23
N HIS A 44 17.45 14.78 -4.90
CA HIS A 44 18.39 14.14 -3.98
C HIS A 44 18.23 12.62 -3.82
N PHE A 45 17.04 12.06 -4.11
CA PHE A 45 16.91 10.61 -4.29
C PHE A 45 17.58 10.10 -5.57
N CYS A 46 18.11 11.01 -6.40
CA CYS A 46 18.84 10.68 -7.62
C CYS A 46 20.37 10.78 -7.44
N THR A 47 20.94 10.98 -6.25
CA THR A 47 22.40 11.15 -6.10
C THR A 47 23.01 10.07 -5.22
N LYS A 48 23.66 9.08 -5.85
CA LYS A 48 24.85 8.45 -5.25
C LYS A 48 25.89 7.90 -6.21
N GLU A 49 25.61 7.67 -7.49
CA GLU A 49 26.66 7.18 -8.40
C GLU A 49 26.74 8.01 -9.69
N PRO A 50 27.93 8.37 -10.20
CA PRO A 50 28.03 8.88 -11.58
C PRO A 50 27.47 7.80 -12.53
N PRO A 51 26.69 8.18 -13.57
CA PRO A 51 26.21 7.20 -14.53
C PRO A 51 27.40 6.44 -15.11
N PRO A 52 27.37 5.10 -15.19
CA PRO A 52 28.39 4.36 -15.91
C PRO A 52 28.44 4.88 -17.36
N GLU A 53 29.65 5.08 -17.89
CA GLU A 53 29.87 5.66 -19.22
C GLU A 53 29.18 4.86 -20.34
N THR A 54 28.84 3.59 -20.07
CA THR A 54 28.02 2.73 -20.92
C THR A 54 27.06 1.89 -20.05
N PRO A 55 25.72 1.93 -20.28
CA PRO A 55 24.77 1.10 -19.54
C PRO A 55 24.93 -0.38 -19.90
N PHE A 56 24.69 -1.27 -18.94
CA PHE A 56 24.78 -2.72 -19.14
C PHE A 56 23.78 -3.24 -20.20
N LYS A 57 22.56 -2.70 -20.22
CA LYS A 57 21.56 -2.84 -21.31
C LYS A 57 21.02 -1.46 -21.69
N THR A 58 20.89 -1.19 -23.00
CA THR A 58 20.28 0.06 -23.46
C THR A 58 18.74 0.01 -23.33
N GLU A 59 18.07 1.16 -23.19
CA GLU A 59 16.61 1.20 -23.02
C GLU A 59 15.86 0.71 -24.27
N GLU A 60 16.49 0.82 -25.44
CA GLU A 60 15.99 0.31 -26.73
C GLU A 60 15.97 -1.22 -26.80
N GLU A 61 16.84 -1.89 -26.02
CA GLU A 61 16.89 -3.35 -25.90
C GLU A 61 15.90 -3.92 -24.88
N LEU A 62 15.20 -3.07 -24.11
CA LEU A 62 14.31 -3.50 -23.03
C LEU A 62 12.84 -3.30 -23.39
N GLN A 63 12.05 -4.36 -23.21
CA GLN A 63 10.63 -4.34 -23.47
C GLN A 63 9.81 -4.42 -22.18
N SER A 64 8.56 -3.95 -22.25
CA SER A 64 7.59 -4.17 -21.18
C SER A 64 7.27 -5.65 -21.06
N ILE A 65 7.16 -6.14 -19.82
CA ILE A 65 6.77 -7.53 -19.57
C ILE A 65 5.33 -7.78 -20.03
N PRO A 66 5.06 -8.86 -20.79
CA PRO A 66 3.70 -9.25 -21.13
C PRO A 66 2.82 -9.43 -19.89
N GLY A 67 1.56 -8.99 -19.94
CA GLY A 67 0.69 -8.96 -18.76
C GLY A 67 0.53 -10.30 -18.05
N ILE A 68 0.43 -11.40 -18.79
CA ILE A 68 0.33 -12.76 -18.24
C ILE A 68 1.58 -13.13 -17.44
N LEU A 69 2.76 -12.82 -17.97
CA LEU A 69 4.02 -13.07 -17.29
C LEU A 69 4.16 -12.18 -16.04
N LEU A 70 3.75 -10.90 -16.15
CA LEU A 70 3.77 -9.97 -15.04
C LEU A 70 2.89 -10.43 -13.87
N GLU A 71 1.69 -10.98 -14.14
CA GLU A 71 0.84 -11.57 -13.11
C GLU A 71 1.43 -12.82 -12.47
N ARG A 72 2.26 -13.60 -13.19
CA ARG A 72 2.95 -14.77 -12.61
C ARG A 72 4.10 -14.39 -11.68
N ILE A 73 4.92 -13.41 -12.07
CA ILE A 73 6.16 -13.03 -11.35
C ILE A 73 5.93 -12.01 -10.24
N ALA A 74 4.85 -11.22 -10.33
CA ALA A 74 4.49 -10.20 -9.36
C ALA A 74 2.96 -10.09 -9.28
N PRO A 75 2.24 -11.14 -8.85
CA PRO A 75 0.78 -11.14 -8.79
C PRO A 75 0.24 -10.04 -7.88
N ALA A 76 -1.03 -9.67 -8.06
CA ALA A 76 -1.73 -8.85 -7.09
C ALA A 76 -1.56 -9.46 -5.67
N PRO A 77 -1.09 -8.68 -4.69
CA PRO A 77 -0.73 -9.26 -3.41
C PRO A 77 -1.96 -9.77 -2.66
N ASP A 78 -1.82 -10.94 -2.03
CA ASP A 78 -2.87 -11.53 -1.18
C ASP A 78 -2.75 -11.03 0.26
N GLY A 79 -3.88 -10.73 0.89
CA GLY A 79 -3.96 -10.29 2.28
C GLY A 79 -3.91 -11.43 3.30
N GLN A 80 -3.81 -12.69 2.87
CA GLN A 80 -4.02 -13.86 3.73
C GLN A 80 -2.93 -13.99 4.80
N ARG A 81 -1.65 -13.85 4.40
CA ARG A 81 -0.54 -13.90 5.37
C ARG A 81 -0.57 -12.73 6.35
N ALA A 82 -1.01 -11.57 5.89
CA ALA A 82 -1.22 -10.42 6.77
C ALA A 82 -2.42 -10.64 7.71
N ALA A 83 -3.44 -11.38 7.31
CA ALA A 83 -4.56 -11.74 8.18
C ALA A 83 -4.11 -12.69 9.30
N LEU A 84 -3.25 -13.68 9.00
CA LEU A 84 -2.65 -14.55 10.02
C LEU A 84 -1.78 -13.76 11.01
N ALA A 85 -0.94 -12.83 10.53
CA ALA A 85 -0.15 -11.98 11.42
C ALA A 85 -1.03 -11.03 12.26
N LEU A 86 -2.19 -10.60 11.75
CA LEU A 86 -3.16 -9.84 12.53
C LEU A 86 -3.80 -10.70 13.62
N ASP A 87 -4.06 -11.97 13.32
CA ASP A 87 -4.61 -12.93 14.26
C ASP A 87 -3.69 -13.15 15.47
N GLU A 88 -2.41 -13.36 15.21
CA GLU A 88 -1.37 -13.44 16.23
C GLU A 88 -1.34 -12.16 17.09
N ALA A 89 -1.45 -10.98 16.47
CA ALA A 89 -1.44 -9.70 17.19
C ALA A 89 -2.70 -9.46 18.03
N LEU A 90 -3.84 -10.06 17.66
CA LEU A 90 -5.12 -9.91 18.36
C LEU A 90 -5.40 -11.03 19.37
N THR A 91 -4.57 -12.07 19.44
CA THR A 91 -4.79 -13.26 20.29
C THR A 91 -5.05 -12.87 21.75
N ALA A 92 -4.18 -12.07 22.35
CA ALA A 92 -4.34 -11.63 23.75
C ALA A 92 -5.62 -10.82 23.99
N TRP A 93 -6.05 -10.03 22.99
CA TRP A 93 -7.30 -9.29 23.09
C TRP A 93 -8.51 -10.22 22.98
N LEU A 94 -8.49 -11.19 22.06
CA LEU A 94 -9.55 -12.19 21.88
C LEU A 94 -9.75 -13.04 23.15
N ASP A 95 -8.66 -13.45 23.79
CA ASP A 95 -8.68 -14.28 25.00
C ASP A 95 -9.11 -13.50 26.26
N SER A 96 -9.15 -12.17 26.20
CA SER A 96 -9.58 -11.34 27.33
C SER A 96 -11.06 -11.54 27.64
N VAL A 97 -11.35 -12.00 28.86
CA VAL A 97 -12.71 -12.13 29.41
C VAL A 97 -13.33 -10.75 29.69
N GLN A 98 -12.51 -9.75 30.02
CA GLN A 98 -12.96 -8.39 30.28
C GLN A 98 -13.13 -7.61 28.97
N MET A 99 -14.26 -6.92 28.83
CA MET A 99 -14.64 -6.11 27.65
C MET A 99 -14.28 -4.63 27.82
N ASP A 100 -13.20 -4.33 28.54
CA ASP A 100 -12.76 -2.94 28.78
C ASP A 100 -12.38 -2.21 27.48
N GLN A 101 -11.98 -2.99 26.46
CA GLN A 101 -11.71 -2.54 25.10
C GLN A 101 -12.57 -3.35 24.13
N PRO A 102 -13.85 -2.96 23.92
CA PRO A 102 -14.77 -3.74 23.11
C PRO A 102 -14.36 -3.78 21.64
N VAL A 103 -13.59 -2.79 21.18
CA VAL A 103 -13.14 -2.71 19.79
C VAL A 103 -11.66 -2.42 19.66
N VAL A 104 -11.04 -3.02 18.66
CA VAL A 104 -9.68 -2.69 18.20
C VAL A 104 -9.79 -2.07 16.82
N LEU A 105 -9.00 -1.02 16.58
CA LEU A 105 -8.94 -0.36 15.29
C LEU A 105 -7.62 -0.67 14.60
N VAL A 106 -7.70 -1.17 13.37
CA VAL A 106 -6.56 -1.49 12.51
C VAL A 106 -6.42 -0.39 11.46
N LEU A 107 -5.41 0.47 11.64
CA LEU A 107 -5.05 1.50 10.68
C LEU A 107 -4.31 0.93 9.49
N HIS A 108 -4.48 1.58 8.36
CA HIS A 108 -3.70 1.31 7.17
C HIS A 108 -3.47 2.58 6.35
N PRO A 109 -2.31 2.72 5.71
CA PRO A 109 -2.13 3.72 4.67
C PRO A 109 -2.99 3.38 3.45
N PRO A 110 -3.23 4.35 2.55
CA PRO A 110 -3.78 4.07 1.23
C PRO A 110 -2.95 2.97 0.54
N TYR A 111 -3.62 1.99 -0.06
CA TYR A 111 -3.01 0.79 -0.65
C TYR A 111 -2.33 -0.18 0.35
N GLY A 112 -2.68 -0.13 1.63
CA GLY A 112 -2.27 -1.13 2.63
C GLY A 112 -2.99 -2.49 2.56
N MET A 113 -3.82 -2.75 1.53
CA MET A 113 -4.57 -4.00 1.31
C MET A 113 -5.58 -4.40 2.41
N HIS A 114 -5.92 -3.47 3.29
CA HIS A 114 -6.68 -3.69 4.53
C HIS A 114 -8.05 -4.32 4.36
N GLY A 115 -8.81 -3.90 3.35
CA GLY A 115 -10.18 -4.36 3.17
C GLY A 115 -10.26 -5.86 2.91
N ASP A 116 -9.24 -6.42 2.24
CA ASP A 116 -9.14 -7.84 1.96
C ASP A 116 -8.52 -8.60 3.14
N ILE A 117 -7.55 -8.00 3.83
CA ILE A 117 -6.95 -8.55 5.06
C ILE A 117 -8.02 -8.77 6.14
N LEU A 118 -8.82 -7.76 6.45
CA LEU A 118 -9.85 -7.86 7.50
C LEU A 118 -10.99 -8.79 7.12
N LYS A 119 -11.34 -8.91 5.84
CA LYS A 119 -12.30 -9.91 5.37
C LYS A 119 -11.73 -11.33 5.52
N ALA A 120 -10.45 -11.52 5.18
CA ALA A 120 -9.78 -12.81 5.36
C ALA A 120 -9.70 -13.18 6.85
N TRP A 121 -9.34 -12.24 7.71
CA TRP A 121 -9.31 -12.44 9.17
C TRP A 121 -10.71 -12.74 9.73
N ALA A 122 -11.74 -12.01 9.31
CA ALA A 122 -13.12 -12.30 9.70
C ALA A 122 -13.54 -13.72 9.29
N GLY A 123 -13.09 -14.20 8.13
CA GLY A 123 -13.32 -15.57 7.67
C GLY A 123 -12.64 -16.64 8.54
N LEU A 124 -11.47 -16.35 9.13
CA LEU A 124 -10.79 -17.28 10.05
C LEU A 124 -11.59 -17.51 11.34
N HIS A 125 -12.31 -16.49 11.80
CA HIS A 125 -13.10 -16.53 13.04
C HIS A 125 -14.61 -16.73 12.82
N GLU A 126 -15.05 -16.84 11.58
CA GLU A 126 -16.49 -16.83 11.21
C GLU A 126 -17.23 -15.58 11.73
N TRP A 127 -16.51 -14.45 11.88
CA TRP A 127 -17.10 -13.20 12.33
C TRP A 127 -17.88 -12.50 11.22
N ARG A 128 -18.94 -11.82 11.60
CA ARG A 128 -19.78 -11.09 10.66
C ARG A 128 -19.03 -9.88 10.10
N VAL A 129 -18.84 -9.86 8.78
CA VAL A 129 -18.36 -8.67 8.07
C VAL A 129 -19.52 -7.70 7.83
N LEU A 130 -19.40 -6.49 8.37
CA LEU A 130 -20.35 -5.40 8.13
C LEU A 130 -20.04 -4.72 6.79
N PRO A 131 -20.99 -4.69 5.83
CA PRO A 131 -20.81 -3.93 4.60
C PRO A 131 -20.88 -2.44 4.91
N PRO A 132 -20.14 -1.57 4.17
CA PRO A 132 -20.31 -0.14 4.33
C PRO A 132 -21.73 0.29 3.89
N PRO A 133 -22.31 1.32 4.51
CA PRO A 133 -23.58 1.88 4.07
C PRO A 133 -23.46 2.49 2.67
N THR A 134 -24.56 2.51 1.93
CA THR A 134 -24.64 3.30 0.70
C THR A 134 -24.54 4.78 1.01
N THR A 135 -24.10 5.59 0.05
CA THR A 135 -24.01 7.04 0.23
C THR A 135 -25.36 7.69 0.56
N GLY A 136 -26.47 7.17 0.02
CA GLY A 136 -27.82 7.59 0.38
C GLY A 136 -28.16 7.32 1.86
N GLN A 137 -27.78 6.14 2.37
CA GLN A 137 -27.94 5.81 3.80
C GLN A 137 -27.10 6.71 4.70
N ILE A 138 -25.87 7.03 4.29
CA ILE A 138 -25.01 7.99 5.00
C ILE A 138 -25.69 9.36 5.08
N PHE A 139 -26.24 9.82 3.96
CA PHE A 139 -26.91 11.12 3.90
C PHE A 139 -28.19 11.18 4.75
N ARG A 140 -28.93 10.07 4.83
CA ARG A 140 -30.13 9.93 5.67
C ARG A 140 -29.82 9.63 7.14
N ARG A 141 -28.55 9.37 7.49
CA ARG A 141 -28.08 8.98 8.83
C ARG A 141 -28.72 7.69 9.32
N GLU A 142 -28.97 6.76 8.41
CA GLU A 142 -29.54 5.45 8.73
C GLU A 142 -28.51 4.58 9.46
N THR A 143 -28.90 4.00 10.59
CA THR A 143 -28.08 3.10 11.40
C THR A 143 -28.50 1.64 11.28
N ASP A 144 -29.61 1.38 10.61
CA ASP A 144 -30.22 0.04 10.54
C ASP A 144 -29.33 -0.95 9.81
N TRP A 145 -28.42 -0.49 8.93
CA TRP A 145 -27.44 -1.36 8.26
C TRP A 145 -26.45 -2.03 9.23
N ILE A 146 -26.24 -1.45 10.42
CA ILE A 146 -25.40 -2.02 11.48
C ILE A 146 -26.18 -3.16 12.14
N MET A 147 -27.43 -2.91 12.50
CA MET A 147 -28.28 -3.82 13.29
C MET A 147 -29.05 -4.85 12.47
N SER A 148 -29.19 -4.65 11.16
CA SER A 148 -29.93 -5.55 10.28
C SER A 148 -29.27 -6.92 10.30
N GLY A 149 -29.99 -7.99 10.66
CA GLY A 149 -29.50 -9.37 10.57
C GLY A 149 -29.19 -10.11 11.87
N SER A 150 -29.30 -9.49 13.05
CA SER A 150 -29.45 -10.23 14.33
C SER A 150 -29.70 -9.29 15.50
N ALA A 151 -30.56 -9.72 16.42
CA ALA A 151 -30.89 -8.95 17.63
C ALA A 151 -29.68 -8.75 18.57
N ASN A 152 -28.60 -9.53 18.41
CA ASN A 152 -27.37 -9.44 19.18
C ASN A 152 -26.14 -9.55 18.26
N LEU A 153 -25.56 -8.42 17.83
CA LEU A 153 -24.20 -8.41 17.28
C LEU A 153 -23.23 -8.67 18.44
N THR A 154 -22.73 -9.91 18.54
CA THR A 154 -21.74 -10.28 19.57
C THR A 154 -20.31 -10.04 19.09
N SER A 155 -20.04 -10.35 17.82
CA SER A 155 -18.74 -10.22 17.17
C SER A 155 -18.88 -9.75 15.73
N TRP A 156 -18.12 -8.73 15.34
CA TRP A 156 -18.21 -8.14 13.99
C TRP A 156 -16.90 -7.54 13.50
N VAL A 157 -16.80 -7.37 12.19
CA VAL A 157 -15.67 -6.69 11.53
C VAL A 157 -16.20 -5.64 10.57
N LEU A 158 -15.71 -4.41 10.70
CA LEU A 158 -15.99 -3.33 9.75
C LEU A 158 -14.71 -3.01 8.97
N PRO A 159 -14.53 -3.54 7.74
CA PRO A 159 -13.22 -3.47 7.11
C PRO A 159 -12.80 -2.08 6.61
N ASN A 160 -13.74 -1.17 6.35
CA ASN A 160 -13.46 0.13 5.70
C ASN A 160 -14.30 1.26 6.33
N LEU A 161 -13.90 1.77 7.50
CA LEU A 161 -14.58 2.88 8.16
C LEU A 161 -14.62 4.14 7.29
N GLU A 162 -13.62 4.35 6.44
CA GLU A 162 -13.54 5.50 5.52
C GLU A 162 -14.65 5.52 4.47
N ARG A 163 -15.34 4.39 4.27
CA ARG A 163 -16.53 4.28 3.41
C ARG A 163 -17.85 4.47 4.16
N CYS A 164 -17.81 4.66 5.49
CA CYS A 164 -18.99 4.79 6.34
C CYS A 164 -19.36 6.25 6.63
N TYR A 165 -18.63 7.20 6.06
CA TYR A 165 -18.92 8.62 6.19
C TYR A 165 -18.59 9.39 4.92
N LEU A 166 -19.23 10.54 4.79
CA LEU A 166 -18.88 11.59 3.84
C LEU A 166 -18.42 12.81 4.65
N ARG A 167 -17.49 13.63 4.14
CA ARG A 167 -17.07 14.90 4.76
C ARG A 167 -18.19 15.95 4.67
N HIS A 168 -19.29 15.65 5.33
CA HIS A 168 -20.56 16.35 5.35
C HIS A 168 -21.19 16.17 6.73
N ALA A 169 -21.99 17.13 7.20
CA ALA A 169 -22.54 17.12 8.57
C ALA A 169 -23.32 15.83 8.90
N HIS A 170 -24.11 15.32 7.95
CA HIS A 170 -24.83 14.05 8.12
C HIS A 170 -23.88 12.85 8.22
N GLY A 171 -22.86 12.77 7.37
CA GLY A 171 -21.88 11.68 7.41
C GLY A 171 -21.08 11.68 8.71
N LEU A 172 -20.67 12.86 9.18
CA LEU A 172 -20.00 13.01 10.48
C LEU A 172 -20.89 12.61 11.65
N THR A 173 -22.18 12.94 11.60
CA THR A 173 -23.14 12.53 12.63
C THR A 173 -23.24 11.01 12.72
N LEU A 174 -23.32 10.34 11.57
CA LEU A 174 -23.42 8.88 11.51
C LEU A 174 -22.18 8.18 12.06
N VAL A 175 -20.98 8.57 11.59
CA VAL A 175 -19.73 7.90 11.99
C VAL A 175 -19.38 8.14 13.45
N ARG A 176 -19.68 9.34 14.01
CA ARG A 176 -19.51 9.61 15.44
C ARG A 176 -20.38 8.66 16.27
N ARG A 177 -21.66 8.54 15.93
CA ARG A 177 -22.58 7.61 16.62
C ARG A 177 -22.10 6.17 16.54
N LEU A 178 -21.66 5.72 15.36
CA LEU A 178 -21.09 4.38 15.19
C LEU A 178 -19.89 4.16 16.11
N LEU A 179 -18.94 5.10 16.14
CA LEU A 179 -17.75 5.00 17.00
C LEU A 179 -18.10 5.05 18.49
N ASP A 180 -19.05 5.89 18.90
CA ASP A 180 -19.52 5.96 20.28
C ASP A 180 -20.18 4.64 20.72
N GLN A 181 -21.02 4.05 19.89
CA GLN A 181 -21.67 2.76 20.17
C GLN A 181 -20.67 1.59 20.16
N ALA A 182 -19.70 1.62 19.24
CA ALA A 182 -18.63 0.63 19.18
C ALA A 182 -17.75 0.68 20.44
N CYS A 183 -17.25 1.87 20.79
CA CYS A 183 -16.32 2.05 21.91
C CYS A 183 -16.98 1.91 23.29
N SER A 184 -18.29 2.12 23.39
CA SER A 184 -19.05 1.83 24.62
C SER A 184 -19.40 0.35 24.79
N GLY A 185 -19.13 -0.50 23.79
CA GLY A 185 -19.47 -1.92 23.80
C GLY A 185 -20.93 -2.22 23.47
N ALA A 186 -21.73 -1.20 23.13
CA ALA A 186 -23.15 -1.37 22.76
C ALA A 186 -23.35 -2.24 21.51
N LEU A 187 -22.32 -2.37 20.67
CA LEU A 187 -22.32 -3.23 19.48
C LEU A 187 -21.61 -4.58 19.71
N GLY A 188 -21.23 -4.91 20.94
CA GLY A 188 -20.40 -6.09 21.22
C GLY A 188 -18.95 -5.91 20.76
N ARG A 189 -18.27 -7.04 20.56
CA ARG A 189 -16.85 -7.08 20.22
C ARG A 189 -16.62 -6.81 18.74
N GLY A 190 -15.66 -5.94 18.40
CA GLY A 190 -15.48 -5.51 17.01
C GLY A 190 -14.05 -5.24 16.59
N VAL A 191 -13.74 -5.49 15.32
CA VAL A 191 -12.51 -5.01 14.67
C VAL A 191 -12.88 -4.00 13.58
N ILE A 192 -12.30 -2.81 13.64
CA ILE A 192 -12.56 -1.72 12.67
C ILE A 192 -11.31 -1.48 11.85
N GLY A 193 -11.38 -1.61 10.52
CA GLY A 193 -10.37 -1.10 9.60
C GLY A 193 -10.62 0.36 9.26
N CYS A 194 -9.58 1.19 9.26
CA CYS A 194 -9.72 2.59 8.86
C CYS A 194 -8.48 3.13 8.14
N ASP A 195 -8.72 3.83 7.02
CA ASP A 195 -7.65 4.53 6.32
C ASP A 195 -7.03 5.59 7.23
N SER A 196 -5.71 5.64 7.27
CA SER A 196 -4.94 6.57 8.09
C SER A 196 -5.28 8.04 7.83
N TRP A 197 -5.62 8.43 6.60
CA TRP A 197 -6.05 9.79 6.28
C TRP A 197 -7.45 10.06 6.83
N ALA A 198 -8.35 9.08 6.67
CA ALA A 198 -9.68 9.14 7.24
C ALA A 198 -9.63 9.23 8.77
N TRP A 199 -8.79 8.43 9.40
CA TRP A 199 -8.60 8.43 10.84
C TRP A 199 -8.02 9.74 11.35
N ALA A 200 -6.96 10.26 10.71
CA ALA A 200 -6.39 11.56 11.06
C ALA A 200 -7.44 12.68 11.02
N PHE A 201 -8.35 12.63 10.04
CA PHE A 201 -9.49 13.53 9.96
C PHE A 201 -10.55 13.28 11.05
N LEU A 202 -10.96 12.03 11.25
CA LEU A 202 -11.96 11.66 12.25
C LEU A 202 -11.49 11.99 13.67
N ARG A 203 -10.20 11.87 13.97
CA ARG A 203 -9.59 12.29 15.24
C ARG A 203 -9.78 13.77 15.56
N ARG A 204 -9.93 14.63 14.55
CA ARG A 204 -10.29 16.05 14.75
C ARG A 204 -11.79 16.26 14.84
N ALA A 205 -12.57 15.40 14.21
CA ALA A 205 -14.02 15.51 14.18
C ALA A 205 -14.71 14.78 15.35
N TRP A 206 -14.05 13.87 16.04
CA TRP A 206 -14.62 13.02 17.08
C TRP A 206 -13.73 13.02 18.33
N SER A 207 -14.36 13.21 19.50
CA SER A 207 -13.70 13.37 20.79
C SER A 207 -13.94 12.19 21.74
N GLY A 208 -14.37 11.04 21.21
CA GLY A 208 -14.62 9.84 22.02
C GLY A 208 -13.33 9.12 22.45
N ALA A 209 -13.51 8.06 23.22
CA ALA A 209 -12.41 7.21 23.69
C ALA A 209 -11.67 6.58 22.51
N THR A 210 -10.34 6.65 22.52
CA THR A 210 -9.54 6.08 21.43
C THR A 210 -9.41 4.58 21.67
N PRO A 211 -9.92 3.71 20.79
CA PRO A 211 -9.66 2.28 20.92
C PRO A 211 -8.16 2.00 20.69
N PRO A 212 -7.65 0.83 21.11
CA PRO A 212 -6.33 0.37 20.71
C PRO A 212 -6.16 0.47 19.20
N LEU A 213 -5.02 1.01 18.78
CA LEU A 213 -4.68 1.22 17.38
C LEU A 213 -3.54 0.30 16.97
N LEU A 214 -3.81 -0.62 16.06
CA LEU A 214 -2.82 -1.46 15.43
C LEU A 214 -2.57 -1.00 13.99
N ILE A 215 -1.35 -1.21 13.51
CA ILE A 215 -0.99 -0.95 12.13
C ILE A 215 0.04 -1.97 11.66
N LEU A 216 -0.05 -2.36 10.39
CA LEU A 216 0.99 -3.15 9.75
C LEU A 216 2.28 -2.32 9.64
N GLN A 217 3.37 -2.84 10.20
CA GLN A 217 4.67 -2.17 10.15
C GLN A 217 5.12 -1.94 8.71
N SER A 218 5.81 -0.81 8.49
CA SER A 218 6.31 -0.46 7.16
C SER A 218 7.28 -1.52 6.61
N PHE A 219 7.31 -1.66 5.29
CA PHE A 219 8.25 -2.55 4.62
C PHE A 219 9.54 -1.81 4.32
N ASP A 220 10.61 -2.20 5.01
CA ASP A 220 11.98 -1.82 4.68
C ASP A 220 12.52 -2.62 3.47
N GLN A 221 13.77 -2.35 3.09
CA GLN A 221 14.44 -3.05 1.99
C GLN A 221 14.45 -4.58 2.15
N HIS A 222 14.62 -5.09 3.38
CA HIS A 222 14.75 -6.52 3.65
C HIS A 222 13.40 -7.23 3.59
N ARG A 223 12.34 -6.60 4.10
CA ARG A 223 10.96 -7.07 3.95
C ARG A 223 10.53 -7.06 2.49
N LEU A 224 10.82 -5.98 1.74
CA LEU A 224 10.54 -5.93 0.31
C LEU A 224 11.28 -7.02 -0.47
N ALA A 225 12.56 -7.23 -0.20
CA ALA A 225 13.36 -8.29 -0.85
C ALA A 225 12.73 -9.67 -0.64
N ARG A 226 12.47 -10.05 0.62
CA ARG A 226 11.82 -11.33 0.96
C ARG A 226 10.42 -11.46 0.33
N TRP A 227 9.66 -10.36 0.31
CA TRP A 227 8.32 -10.37 -0.24
C TRP A 227 8.32 -10.61 -1.76
N PHE A 228 9.12 -9.85 -2.51
CA PHE A 228 9.21 -10.01 -3.96
C PHE A 228 9.85 -11.34 -4.36
N GLN A 229 10.83 -11.82 -3.59
CA GLN A 229 11.39 -13.16 -3.79
C GLN A 229 10.33 -14.24 -3.59
N SER A 230 9.40 -14.06 -2.64
CA SER A 230 8.28 -15.00 -2.45
C SER A 230 7.34 -15.09 -3.66
N PHE A 231 7.24 -14.04 -4.48
CA PHE A 231 6.50 -14.10 -5.74
C PHE A 231 7.28 -14.89 -6.80
N ALA A 232 8.59 -14.61 -6.94
CA ALA A 232 9.45 -15.33 -7.87
C ALA A 232 9.42 -16.85 -7.60
N SER A 233 9.56 -17.28 -6.35
CA SER A 233 9.50 -18.70 -5.98
C SER A 233 8.16 -19.37 -6.26
N LYS A 234 7.04 -18.62 -6.19
CA LYS A 234 5.69 -19.13 -6.47
C LYS A 234 5.30 -19.07 -7.95
N SER A 235 6.07 -18.36 -8.78
CA SER A 235 5.76 -18.14 -10.20
C SER A 235 5.81 -19.42 -11.06
N GLY A 236 6.44 -20.48 -10.54
CA GLY A 236 6.71 -21.72 -11.27
C GLY A 236 7.79 -21.58 -12.34
N ILE A 237 8.49 -20.44 -12.40
CA ILE A 237 9.60 -20.18 -13.30
C ILE A 237 10.88 -20.43 -12.51
N SER A 238 11.72 -21.36 -12.97
CA SER A 238 13.00 -21.64 -12.35
C SER A 238 14.01 -20.52 -12.65
N ASP A 239 14.88 -20.26 -11.67
CA ASP A 239 16.09 -19.43 -11.82
C ASP A 239 15.85 -18.01 -12.32
N LEU A 240 14.80 -17.36 -11.81
CA LEU A 240 14.58 -15.93 -12.03
C LEU A 240 15.65 -15.11 -11.28
N ILE A 241 16.40 -14.32 -12.04
CA ILE A 241 17.36 -13.35 -11.52
C ILE A 241 16.87 -11.94 -11.80
N PHE A 242 17.01 -11.04 -10.83
CA PHE A 242 16.56 -9.66 -10.94
C PHE A 242 17.76 -8.72 -10.89
N ARG A 243 18.07 -8.08 -12.03
CA ARG A 243 19.22 -7.17 -12.17
C ARG A 243 18.80 -5.78 -12.58
N GLN A 244 19.53 -4.77 -12.13
CA GLN A 244 19.35 -3.40 -12.57
C GLN A 244 19.98 -3.21 -13.96
N ALA A 245 19.30 -2.48 -14.85
CA ALA A 245 19.69 -2.42 -16.27
C ALA A 245 20.91 -1.57 -16.59
N ASP A 246 21.29 -0.61 -15.75
CA ASP A 246 22.43 0.28 -16.00
C ASP A 246 23.76 -0.29 -15.51
N ASN A 247 23.78 -0.92 -14.34
CA ASN A 247 25.02 -1.43 -13.72
C ASN A 247 25.09 -2.97 -13.63
N GLY A 248 23.97 -3.68 -13.85
CA GLY A 248 23.91 -5.13 -13.76
C GLY A 248 23.83 -5.68 -12.33
N ASP A 249 23.76 -4.82 -11.31
CA ASP A 249 23.70 -5.21 -9.90
C ASP A 249 22.44 -6.00 -9.59
N TYR A 250 22.53 -6.90 -8.60
CA TYR A 250 21.38 -7.68 -8.16
C TYR A 250 20.44 -6.82 -7.34
N VAL A 251 19.16 -6.81 -7.69
CA VAL A 251 18.12 -6.13 -6.90
C VAL A 251 17.50 -7.07 -5.87
N LEU A 252 17.33 -8.36 -6.25
CA LEU A 252 17.02 -9.42 -5.29
C LEU A 252 18.25 -10.31 -5.10
N PRO A 253 18.49 -10.83 -3.88
CA PRO A 253 19.57 -11.78 -3.64
C PRO A 253 19.47 -12.95 -4.63
N PRO A 254 20.58 -13.34 -5.25
CA PRO A 254 20.56 -14.44 -6.21
C PRO A 254 20.26 -15.78 -5.52
N PRO A 255 19.82 -16.81 -6.27
CA PRO A 255 19.68 -18.17 -5.74
C PRO A 255 21.01 -18.66 -5.15
N THR A 256 20.94 -19.35 -4.01
CA THR A 256 22.08 -19.75 -3.16
C THR A 256 23.18 -20.53 -3.90
N ASP A 257 22.85 -21.15 -5.04
CA ASP A 257 23.79 -21.96 -5.84
C ASP A 257 24.69 -21.13 -6.79
N THR A 258 24.45 -19.83 -6.91
CA THR A 258 25.32 -18.94 -7.71
C THR A 258 26.46 -18.38 -6.87
N GLN A 259 27.62 -19.05 -6.93
CA GLN A 259 28.87 -18.69 -6.26
C GLN A 259 29.50 -17.39 -6.82
N ASN A 260 28.84 -16.25 -6.65
CA ASN A 260 29.45 -14.94 -6.87
C ASN A 260 29.51 -14.18 -5.53
N GLU A 261 30.55 -14.48 -4.73
CA GLU A 261 30.82 -13.83 -3.44
C GLU A 261 31.10 -12.31 -3.56
N SER A 262 31.29 -11.79 -4.78
CA SER A 262 31.52 -10.37 -5.09
C SER A 262 30.34 -9.69 -5.80
N ALA A 263 29.14 -10.26 -5.77
CA ALA A 263 27.98 -9.68 -6.43
C ALA A 263 27.48 -8.43 -5.68
N ASN A 264 27.58 -7.26 -6.31
CA ASN A 264 27.01 -6.02 -5.78
C ASN A 264 25.48 -6.11 -5.71
N ILE A 265 24.93 -5.62 -4.58
CA ILE A 265 23.49 -5.49 -4.36
C ILE A 265 23.11 -4.03 -4.58
N SER A 266 22.11 -3.81 -5.44
CA SER A 266 21.57 -2.48 -5.75
C SER A 266 20.85 -1.86 -4.55
N ASP A 267 20.94 -0.53 -4.43
CA ASP A 267 20.20 0.26 -3.45
C ASP A 267 18.72 0.50 -3.84
N PHE A 268 18.26 -0.05 -4.97
CA PHE A 268 16.92 0.12 -5.51
C PHE A 268 15.81 -0.18 -4.49
N LEU A 269 15.93 -1.27 -3.71
CA LEU A 269 14.92 -1.62 -2.72
C LEU A 269 14.91 -0.67 -1.52
N GLN A 270 16.06 -0.09 -1.16
CA GLN A 270 16.14 0.94 -0.14
C GLN A 270 15.41 2.21 -0.61
N GLN A 271 15.68 2.64 -1.84
CA GLN A 271 15.03 3.80 -2.46
C GLN A 271 13.52 3.56 -2.63
N LEU A 272 13.12 2.34 -3.03
CA LEU A 272 11.73 1.92 -3.14
C LEU A 272 11.02 1.96 -1.78
N ALA A 273 11.63 1.42 -0.72
CA ALA A 273 11.07 1.47 0.63
C ALA A 273 10.86 2.91 1.08
N ALA A 274 11.87 3.78 0.94
CA ALA A 274 11.77 5.19 1.32
C ALA A 274 10.69 5.94 0.52
N TYR A 275 10.67 5.79 -0.82
CA TYR A 275 9.73 6.49 -1.70
C TYR A 275 8.28 6.02 -1.51
N SER A 276 8.08 4.72 -1.35
CA SER A 276 6.76 4.14 -1.06
C SER A 276 6.33 4.33 0.39
N ARG A 277 7.20 4.88 1.26
CA ARG A 277 7.05 4.88 2.72
C ARG A 277 6.83 3.49 3.32
N GLY A 278 7.34 2.46 2.64
CA GLY A 278 7.16 1.06 3.02
C GLY A 278 5.71 0.58 2.90
N ILE A 279 4.88 1.27 2.12
CA ILE A 279 3.49 0.89 1.87
C ILE A 279 3.46 -0.25 0.84
N PRO A 280 3.02 -1.48 1.20
CA PRO A 280 3.14 -2.65 0.33
C PRO A 280 2.51 -2.46 -1.06
N GLY A 281 1.28 -1.94 -1.13
CA GLY A 281 0.59 -1.77 -2.42
C GLY A 281 1.22 -0.70 -3.32
N ILE A 282 1.93 0.28 -2.76
CA ILE A 282 2.68 1.28 -3.53
C ILE A 282 4.00 0.69 -4.01
N ALA A 283 4.75 0.07 -3.10
CA ALA A 283 6.01 -0.60 -3.43
C ALA A 283 5.81 -1.65 -4.54
N HIS A 284 4.76 -2.45 -4.42
CA HIS A 284 4.38 -3.44 -5.41
C HIS A 284 4.01 -2.83 -6.77
N ALA A 285 3.27 -1.71 -6.79
CA ALA A 285 2.92 -1.03 -8.04
C ALA A 285 4.16 -0.47 -8.76
N ILE A 286 5.11 0.10 -8.01
CA ILE A 286 6.37 0.60 -8.56
C ILE A 286 7.23 -0.56 -9.06
N TRP A 287 7.36 -1.63 -8.27
CA TRP A 287 8.06 -2.86 -8.66
C TRP A 287 7.56 -3.41 -10.01
N ARG A 288 6.24 -3.61 -10.13
CA ARG A 288 5.63 -4.06 -11.38
C ARG A 288 5.90 -3.11 -12.54
N ALA A 289 5.88 -1.80 -12.30
CA ALA A 289 6.14 -0.79 -13.32
C ALA A 289 7.62 -0.70 -13.71
N SER A 290 8.54 -1.16 -12.87
CA SER A 290 10.00 -1.15 -13.15
C SER A 290 10.51 -2.38 -13.88
N LEU A 291 9.77 -3.50 -13.84
CA LEU A 291 10.18 -4.77 -14.46
C LEU A 291 10.19 -4.70 -15.99
N ARG A 292 11.24 -5.24 -16.61
CA ARG A 292 11.50 -5.31 -18.05
C ARG A 292 12.04 -6.69 -18.43
N THR A 293 11.94 -7.02 -19.70
CA THR A 293 12.52 -8.24 -20.31
C THR A 293 13.36 -7.85 -21.53
N ALA A 294 14.44 -8.59 -21.79
CA ALA A 294 15.13 -8.51 -23.08
C ALA A 294 14.41 -9.42 -24.11
N PRO A 295 14.40 -9.08 -25.41
CA PRO A 295 13.69 -9.82 -26.46
C PRO A 295 13.98 -11.33 -26.50
N ASP A 296 15.24 -11.72 -26.23
CA ASP A 296 15.71 -13.10 -26.32
C ASP A 296 15.65 -13.86 -24.98
N GLU A 297 15.28 -13.19 -23.89
CA GLU A 297 15.33 -13.71 -22.51
C GLU A 297 13.93 -13.92 -21.90
N LEU A 298 12.91 -14.17 -22.74
CA LEU A 298 11.58 -14.53 -22.23
C LEU A 298 11.63 -15.90 -21.53
N PRO A 299 11.10 -16.02 -20.29
CA PRO A 299 11.10 -17.28 -19.57
C PRO A 299 10.33 -18.36 -20.33
N LYS A 300 10.99 -19.49 -20.57
CA LYS A 300 10.37 -20.71 -21.10
C LYS A 300 9.81 -21.52 -19.92
N ASP A 301 8.62 -22.09 -20.08
CA ASP A 301 8.04 -22.94 -19.03
C ASP A 301 8.91 -24.19 -18.80
N ALA A 302 9.05 -24.57 -17.52
CA ALA A 302 9.93 -25.65 -17.06
C ALA A 302 9.70 -27.01 -17.76
N SER A 303 8.51 -27.23 -18.32
CA SER A 303 8.12 -28.44 -19.05
C SER A 303 8.65 -28.52 -20.50
N THR A 304 9.34 -27.50 -21.01
CA THR A 304 9.87 -27.46 -22.39
C THR A 304 11.40 -27.44 -22.50
N ALA A 305 12.13 -27.47 -21.37
CA ALA A 305 13.58 -27.45 -21.37
C ALA A 305 14.16 -28.84 -21.73
N LYS A 306 14.42 -29.07 -23.02
CA LYS A 306 15.41 -30.09 -23.44
C LYS A 306 16.82 -29.59 -23.12
N GLU A 307 17.67 -30.52 -22.67
CA GLU A 307 19.10 -30.38 -22.32
C GLU A 307 19.88 -29.41 -23.21
N SER A 308 19.79 -28.13 -22.90
CA SER A 308 20.63 -27.06 -23.43
C SER A 308 21.05 -26.21 -22.24
N THR A 309 22.29 -25.76 -22.27
CA THR A 309 23.03 -25.05 -21.21
C THR A 309 22.12 -24.21 -20.33
N TYR A 310 21.94 -24.64 -19.08
CA TYR A 310 21.04 -24.03 -18.10
C TYR A 310 21.46 -22.56 -17.88
N GLN A 311 20.69 -21.62 -18.42
CA GLN A 311 20.92 -20.17 -18.27
C GLN A 311 19.76 -19.60 -17.45
N PRO A 312 20.05 -18.94 -16.31
CA PRO A 312 19.00 -18.33 -15.50
C PRO A 312 18.29 -17.22 -16.29
N THR A 313 16.98 -17.12 -16.14
CA THR A 313 16.20 -16.08 -16.82
C THR A 313 16.40 -14.75 -16.08
N THR A 314 17.01 -13.77 -16.74
CA THR A 314 17.24 -12.45 -16.15
C THR A 314 16.08 -11.51 -16.47
N LEU A 315 15.47 -10.98 -15.41
CA LEU A 315 14.53 -9.87 -15.47
C LEU A 315 15.26 -8.58 -15.13
N TRP A 316 15.07 -7.59 -15.99
CA TRP A 316 15.73 -6.30 -15.90
C TRP A 316 14.87 -5.30 -15.15
N ILE A 317 15.48 -4.51 -14.29
CA ILE A 317 14.80 -3.47 -13.51
C ILE A 317 15.27 -2.13 -14.01
N THR A 318 14.28 -1.29 -14.35
CA THR A 318 14.50 0.09 -14.74
C THR A 318 15.23 0.79 -13.59
N PRO A 319 16.42 1.37 -13.82
CA PRO A 319 17.17 2.06 -12.79
C PRO A 319 16.34 3.17 -12.16
N TRP A 320 16.50 3.39 -10.86
CA TRP A 320 15.64 4.30 -10.10
C TRP A 320 15.56 5.70 -10.69
N ARG A 321 16.69 6.23 -11.17
CA ARG A 321 16.77 7.56 -11.82
C ARG A 321 15.93 7.66 -13.09
N ARG A 322 15.85 6.57 -13.85
CA ARG A 322 15.12 6.48 -15.12
C ARG A 322 13.67 6.06 -14.94
N PHE A 323 13.27 5.66 -13.73
CA PHE A 323 11.90 5.28 -13.44
C PHE A 323 10.96 6.48 -13.67
N LYS A 324 10.04 6.32 -14.63
CA LYS A 324 9.05 7.35 -15.01
C LYS A 324 8.03 7.52 -13.88
N ARG A 325 8.20 8.60 -13.12
CA ARG A 325 7.30 9.00 -12.03
C ARG A 325 6.30 10.03 -12.53
N PRO A 326 5.06 10.05 -12.02
CA PRO A 326 4.19 11.21 -12.17
C PRO A 326 4.93 12.46 -11.69
N ALA A 327 5.18 13.40 -12.61
CA ALA A 327 5.85 14.67 -12.34
C ALA A 327 4.86 15.82 -12.60
N PRO A 328 3.80 15.93 -11.78
CA PRO A 328 2.82 16.99 -11.95
C PRO A 328 3.46 18.36 -11.68
N THR A 329 2.97 19.38 -12.37
CA THR A 329 3.35 20.76 -12.03
C THR A 329 2.76 21.13 -10.67
N THR A 330 3.47 21.98 -9.92
CA THR A 330 2.96 22.51 -8.65
C THR A 330 1.63 23.23 -8.83
N ASP A 331 1.44 23.92 -9.96
CA ASP A 331 0.18 24.59 -10.30
C ASP A 331 -0.97 23.60 -10.46
N LEU A 332 -0.74 22.47 -11.15
CA LEU A 332 -1.77 21.43 -11.30
C LEU A 332 -2.17 20.86 -9.94
N LEU A 333 -1.20 20.61 -9.05
CA LEU A 333 -1.46 20.10 -7.71
C LEU A 333 -2.21 21.13 -6.85
N ARG A 334 -1.78 22.40 -6.88
CA ARG A 334 -2.40 23.51 -6.15
C ARG A 334 -3.84 23.75 -6.58
N GLN A 335 -4.08 23.77 -7.89
CA GLN A 335 -5.42 23.96 -8.45
C GLN A 335 -6.40 22.86 -8.00
N HIS A 336 -5.93 21.63 -7.80
CA HIS A 336 -6.79 20.47 -7.53
C HIS A 336 -6.58 19.86 -6.14
N ALA A 337 -5.94 20.60 -5.22
CA ALA A 337 -5.57 20.11 -3.89
C ALA A 337 -6.78 19.61 -3.08
N PHE A 338 -7.93 20.30 -3.17
CA PHE A 338 -9.17 19.86 -2.50
C PHE A 338 -9.69 18.52 -3.04
N ILE A 339 -9.61 18.29 -4.36
CA ILE A 339 -10.02 17.01 -4.98
C ILE A 339 -9.12 15.90 -4.47
N LEU A 340 -7.79 16.10 -4.53
CA LEU A 340 -6.79 15.12 -4.12
C LEU A 340 -6.92 14.77 -2.63
N HIS A 341 -7.10 15.77 -1.77
CA HIS A 341 -7.31 15.57 -0.33
C HIS A 341 -8.61 14.81 -0.05
N THR A 342 -9.71 15.18 -0.69
CA THR A 342 -11.01 14.53 -0.50
C THR A 342 -10.98 13.06 -0.95
N LEU A 343 -10.27 12.76 -2.04
CA LEU A 343 -10.06 11.38 -2.49
C LEU A 343 -9.28 10.54 -1.47
N LEU A 344 -8.32 11.12 -0.76
CA LEU A 344 -7.57 10.43 0.28
C LEU A 344 -8.42 10.18 1.53
N LEU A 345 -9.20 11.16 1.98
CA LEU A 345 -10.08 11.02 3.14
C LEU A 345 -11.13 9.91 3.00
N HIS A 346 -11.55 9.63 1.77
CA HIS A 346 -12.59 8.64 1.46
C HIS A 346 -12.06 7.39 0.77
N ASN A 347 -10.74 7.31 0.54
CA ASN A 347 -10.10 6.21 -0.18
C ASN A 347 -10.75 5.94 -1.57
N GLY A 348 -11.21 7.01 -2.19
CA GLY A 348 -11.90 7.07 -3.49
C GLY A 348 -13.40 7.41 -3.42
N LEU A 349 -13.89 8.12 -4.44
CA LEU A 349 -15.29 8.57 -4.56
C LEU A 349 -15.76 8.62 -6.01
N SER A 350 -17.07 8.58 -6.25
CA SER A 350 -17.62 8.89 -7.57
C SER A 350 -17.50 10.39 -7.89
N ALA A 351 -17.55 10.74 -9.17
CA ALA A 351 -17.53 12.14 -9.61
C ALA A 351 -18.71 12.95 -9.03
N GLU A 352 -19.88 12.34 -8.94
CA GLU A 352 -21.08 12.93 -8.33
C GLU A 352 -20.82 13.33 -6.87
N TRP A 353 -20.30 12.41 -6.05
CA TRP A 353 -20.05 12.69 -4.63
C TRP A 353 -18.88 13.64 -4.41
N LEU A 354 -17.87 13.63 -5.29
CA LEU A 354 -16.83 14.66 -5.25
C LEU A 354 -17.44 16.06 -5.42
N SER A 355 -18.32 16.26 -6.41
CA SER A 355 -18.96 17.56 -6.62
C SER A 355 -19.83 17.99 -5.43
N GLN A 356 -20.49 17.05 -4.75
CA GLN A 356 -21.32 17.35 -3.59
C GLN A 356 -20.52 17.71 -2.33
N LEU A 357 -19.30 17.17 -2.17
CA LEU A 357 -18.47 17.42 -0.98
C LEU A 357 -17.50 18.59 -1.14
N LEU A 358 -17.23 19.00 -2.38
CA LEU A 358 -16.29 20.07 -2.67
C LEU A 358 -17.00 21.42 -2.73
N PRO A 359 -16.31 22.52 -2.36
CA PRO A 359 -16.79 23.87 -2.63
C PRO A 359 -17.10 24.07 -4.12
N ALA A 360 -18.08 24.93 -4.44
CA ALA A 360 -18.48 25.20 -5.83
C ALA A 360 -17.30 25.56 -6.74
N SER A 361 -16.31 26.29 -6.24
CA SER A 361 -15.08 26.67 -6.95
C SER A 361 -14.11 25.52 -7.23
N SER A 362 -14.35 24.33 -6.66
CA SER A 362 -13.45 23.18 -6.69
C SER A 362 -14.14 21.91 -7.16
N GLN A 363 -15.37 21.99 -7.66
CA GLN A 363 -16.09 20.85 -8.22
C GLN A 363 -15.39 20.35 -9.49
N PRO A 364 -15.11 19.04 -9.58
CA PRO A 364 -14.39 18.50 -10.73
C PRO A 364 -15.29 18.47 -11.96
N SER A 365 -14.85 19.09 -13.05
CA SER A 365 -15.38 18.78 -14.38
C SER A 365 -14.84 17.44 -14.87
N PRO A 366 -15.52 16.74 -15.81
CA PRO A 366 -14.98 15.52 -16.43
C PRO A 366 -13.56 15.73 -17.00
N ALA A 367 -13.35 16.85 -17.70
CA ALA A 367 -12.03 17.22 -18.24
C ALA A 367 -10.94 17.37 -17.16
N THR A 368 -11.32 17.80 -15.95
CA THR A 368 -10.40 17.90 -14.80
C THR A 368 -9.95 16.52 -14.36
N LEU A 369 -10.88 15.57 -14.21
CA LEU A 369 -10.58 14.21 -13.77
C LEU A 369 -9.71 13.49 -14.82
N TYR A 370 -10.02 13.63 -16.10
CA TYR A 370 -9.19 13.08 -17.18
C TYR A 370 -7.78 13.68 -17.20
N ARG A 371 -7.63 14.99 -16.95
CA ARG A 371 -6.30 15.63 -16.87
C ARG A 371 -5.47 15.08 -15.70
N LEU A 372 -6.09 14.88 -14.54
CA LEU A 372 -5.43 14.31 -13.38
C LEU A 372 -5.05 12.84 -13.63
N GLU A 373 -5.89 12.08 -14.33
CA GLU A 373 -5.61 10.70 -14.73
C GLU A 373 -4.49 10.62 -15.76
N SER A 374 -4.50 11.47 -16.80
CA SER A 374 -3.42 11.52 -17.80
C SER A 374 -2.09 11.95 -17.20
N ALA A 375 -2.11 12.75 -16.12
CA ALA A 375 -0.93 13.08 -15.33
C ALA A 375 -0.48 11.95 -14.39
N GLY A 376 -1.20 10.82 -14.35
CA GLY A 376 -0.90 9.68 -13.50
C GLY A 376 -1.18 9.90 -12.01
N LEU A 377 -1.96 10.93 -11.64
CA LEU A 377 -2.23 11.30 -10.24
C LEU A 377 -3.41 10.52 -9.65
N ILE A 378 -4.44 10.30 -10.46
CA ILE A 378 -5.63 9.55 -10.10
C ILE A 378 -5.86 8.44 -11.12
N LYS A 379 -6.77 7.52 -10.81
CA LYS A 379 -7.24 6.49 -11.74
C LYS A 379 -8.72 6.22 -11.50
N GLN A 380 -9.44 5.90 -12.56
CA GLN A 380 -10.80 5.38 -12.46
C GLN A 380 -10.78 3.87 -12.16
N GLN A 381 -11.58 3.44 -11.19
CA GLN A 381 -11.84 2.05 -10.89
C GLN A 381 -12.99 1.52 -11.75
N ARG A 382 -13.10 0.19 -11.91
CA ARG A 382 -14.16 -0.47 -12.72
C ARG A 382 -15.58 -0.11 -12.27
N ASN A 383 -15.78 0.24 -11.01
CA ASN A 383 -17.06 0.64 -10.42
C ASN A 383 -17.35 2.16 -10.59
N GLY A 384 -16.56 2.88 -11.38
CA GLY A 384 -16.72 4.32 -11.62
C GLY A 384 -16.15 5.23 -10.53
N PHE A 385 -15.54 4.69 -9.48
CA PHE A 385 -14.88 5.48 -8.43
C PHE A 385 -13.55 6.02 -8.92
N TRP A 386 -13.29 7.29 -8.64
CA TRP A 386 -11.98 7.89 -8.77
C TRP A 386 -11.20 7.66 -7.48
N LYS A 387 -9.93 7.29 -7.60
CA LYS A 387 -9.00 7.17 -6.48
C LYS A 387 -7.68 7.78 -6.89
N ILE A 388 -6.87 8.18 -5.92
CA ILE A 388 -5.45 8.44 -6.18
C ILE A 388 -4.83 7.23 -6.93
N SER A 389 -3.74 7.44 -7.67
CA SER A 389 -2.97 6.34 -8.25
C SER A 389 -1.84 5.95 -7.29
N PRO A 390 -1.42 4.67 -7.23
CA PRO A 390 -0.32 4.28 -6.35
C PRO A 390 0.99 4.99 -6.70
N LEU A 391 1.25 5.25 -7.99
CA LEU A 391 2.46 5.97 -8.45
C LEU A 391 2.40 7.47 -8.14
N GLY A 392 1.21 8.06 -8.13
CA GLY A 392 0.99 9.48 -7.85
C GLY A 392 0.93 9.80 -6.35
N TYR A 393 0.59 8.83 -5.51
CA TYR A 393 0.43 9.03 -4.07
C TYR A 393 1.63 9.70 -3.38
N PRO A 394 2.89 9.27 -3.57
CA PRO A 394 4.02 9.89 -2.88
C PRO A 394 4.17 11.40 -3.18
N ALA A 395 4.00 11.79 -4.45
CA ALA A 395 4.06 13.19 -4.87
C ALA A 395 2.91 14.02 -4.28
N ILE A 396 1.69 13.48 -4.32
CA ILE A 396 0.48 14.14 -3.77
C ILE A 396 0.60 14.32 -2.26
N ARG A 397 1.01 13.28 -1.54
CA ARG A 397 1.17 13.34 -0.08
C ARG A 397 2.20 14.39 0.32
N LEU A 398 3.37 14.39 -0.32
CA LEU A 398 4.42 15.36 -0.03
C LEU A 398 3.93 16.79 -0.27
N PHE A 399 3.26 17.02 -1.40
CA PHE A 399 2.66 18.31 -1.73
C PHE A 399 1.63 18.76 -0.69
N LEU A 400 0.64 17.92 -0.36
CA LEU A 400 -0.39 18.24 0.62
C LEU A 400 0.21 18.56 1.99
N LYS A 401 1.21 17.79 2.42
CA LYS A 401 1.96 18.06 3.67
C LYS A 401 2.65 19.42 3.63
N SER A 402 3.30 19.76 2.51
CA SER A 402 4.01 21.03 2.35
C SER A 402 3.09 22.25 2.33
N GLU A 403 1.86 22.08 1.86
CA GLU A 403 0.83 23.12 1.82
C GLU A 403 -0.01 23.19 3.12
N GLY A 404 0.37 22.45 4.17
CA GLY A 404 -0.28 22.49 5.47
C GLY A 404 -1.65 21.78 5.52
N TYR A 405 -1.96 20.92 4.56
CA TYR A 405 -3.15 20.07 4.64
C TYR A 405 -3.00 19.06 5.78
N LEU A 406 -4.13 18.61 6.32
CA LEU A 406 -4.16 17.49 7.25
C LEU A 406 -3.70 16.21 6.54
N THR A 407 -2.58 15.65 7.00
CA THR A 407 -2.04 14.36 6.58
C THR A 407 -2.10 13.34 7.71
N ASP A 408 -1.94 12.07 7.36
CA ASP A 408 -1.62 11.02 8.34
C ASP A 408 -0.23 11.24 8.96
N ASP A 409 0.00 10.67 10.14
CA ASP A 409 1.29 10.69 10.84
C ASP A 409 2.21 9.51 10.43
N LEU A 410 1.75 8.68 9.48
CA LEU A 410 2.46 7.52 8.95
C LEU A 410 3.56 7.89 7.96
#